data_AF-A0A9E8SA84-F1
#
_entry.id   AF-A0A9E8SA84-F1
#
_cell.length_a   1.000
_cell.length_b   1.000
_cell.length_c   1.000
_cell.angle_alpha   90.00
_cell.angle_beta   90.00
_cell.angle_gamma   90.00
#
_symmetry.space_group_name_H-M   'P 1'
#
loop_
_entity.id
_entity.type
_entity.pdbx_description
1 polymer ?
#
loop_
_entity_poly.entity_id
_entity_poly.type
_entity_poly.pdbx_seq_one_letter_code
_entity_poly.pdbx_strand_id
1 'polypeptide(L)'
;MSSESAWFRAGEDDITASAARELAHSGSLEVLSVLAQNGAVPRDVIRLIHDHHPELAITACLNSNAPIDLKASVPFRSHSHLALTTLLDELQCTDTQWARFWEEGALAPESPTGAVLDAAGIRWQSG
;
A
#
# COMPACT_ATOMS: atom_id res chain seq x y z
N MET A 1 -30.70 16.08 0.20
CA MET A 1 -29.50 16.26 -0.63
C MET A 1 -28.32 16.33 0.33
N SER A 2 -27.67 15.19 0.59
CA SER A 2 -26.63 15.08 1.62
C SER A 2 -25.30 15.61 1.10
N SER A 3 -24.78 16.61 1.81
CA SER A 3 -23.51 17.30 1.52
C SER A 3 -22.26 16.50 1.91
N GLU A 4 -22.40 15.21 2.26
CA GLU A 4 -21.31 14.36 2.75
C GLU A 4 -20.49 13.69 1.63
N SER A 5 -20.96 13.72 0.38
CA SER A 5 -20.32 12.96 -0.71
C SER A 5 -19.29 13.75 -1.53
N ALA A 6 -19.13 15.05 -1.28
CA ALA A 6 -18.20 15.91 -2.04
C ALA A 6 -16.78 15.90 -1.46
N TRP A 7 -16.61 15.74 -0.15
CA TRP A 7 -15.30 15.75 0.51
C TRP A 7 -14.53 14.45 0.30
N PHE A 8 -15.24 13.33 0.12
CA PHE A 8 -14.61 12.03 -0.15
C PHE A 8 -14.03 11.92 -1.56
N ARG A 9 -14.57 12.69 -2.54
CA ARG A 9 -14.09 12.68 -3.94
C ARG A 9 -13.01 13.71 -4.26
N ALA A 10 -12.80 14.70 -3.40
CA ALA A 10 -11.77 15.73 -3.62
C ALA A 10 -10.35 15.27 -3.20
N GLY A 11 -10.22 14.08 -2.59
CA GLY A 11 -8.96 13.57 -2.08
C GLY A 11 -8.27 12.54 -2.97
N GLU A 12 -8.97 11.81 -3.83
CA GLU A 12 -8.38 10.64 -4.52
C GLU A 12 -7.62 10.99 -5.82
N ASP A 13 -7.89 12.13 -6.46
CA ASP A 13 -7.43 12.35 -7.85
C ASP A 13 -6.61 13.63 -8.12
N ASP A 14 -6.48 14.57 -7.16
CA ASP A 14 -6.02 15.94 -7.49
C ASP A 14 -4.71 16.39 -6.82
N ILE A 15 -4.00 15.49 -6.14
CA ILE A 15 -2.66 15.84 -5.64
C ILE A 15 -1.61 15.68 -6.74
N THR A 16 -1.03 16.80 -7.16
CA THR A 16 0.10 16.77 -8.10
C THR A 16 1.33 16.13 -7.44
N ALA A 17 2.17 15.46 -8.23
CA ALA A 17 3.41 14.86 -7.73
C ALA A 17 4.34 15.89 -7.05
N SER A 18 4.33 17.15 -7.49
CA SER A 18 5.06 18.23 -6.83
C SER A 18 4.50 18.56 -5.45
N ALA A 19 3.17 18.68 -5.33
CA ALA A 19 2.52 18.93 -4.05
C ALA A 19 2.70 17.75 -3.08
N ALA A 20 2.63 16.51 -3.58
CA ALA A 20 2.90 15.31 -2.78
C ALA A 20 4.33 15.30 -2.23
N ARG A 21 5.33 15.66 -3.03
CA ARG A 21 6.72 15.78 -2.57
C ARG A 21 6.89 16.88 -1.53
N GLU A 22 6.26 18.03 -1.71
CA GLU A 22 6.33 19.12 -0.73
C GLU A 22 5.71 18.69 0.61
N LEU A 23 4.52 18.09 0.57
CA LEU A 23 3.83 17.60 1.77
C LEU A 23 4.55 16.43 2.46
N ALA A 24 5.33 15.62 1.74
CA ALA A 24 6.13 14.55 2.33
C ALA A 24 7.25 15.06 3.25
N HIS A 25 7.60 16.35 3.18
CA HIS A 25 8.52 17.01 4.11
C HIS A 25 7.80 17.71 5.26
N SER A 26 6.47 17.57 5.36
CA SER A 26 5.69 18.09 6.48
C SER A 26 6.13 17.45 7.79
N GLY A 27 6.29 18.25 8.85
CA GLY A 27 6.53 17.73 10.20
C GLY A 27 5.27 17.14 10.87
N SER A 28 4.12 17.13 10.20
CA SER A 28 2.85 16.64 10.75
C SER A 28 2.58 15.19 10.34
N LEU A 29 2.63 14.28 11.31
CA LEU A 29 2.28 12.86 11.11
C LEU A 29 0.86 12.66 10.59
N GLU A 30 -0.08 13.54 10.94
CA GLU A 30 -1.46 13.47 10.43
C GLU A 30 -1.51 13.74 8.93
N VAL A 31 -0.80 14.77 8.46
CA VAL A 31 -0.69 15.09 7.03
C VAL A 31 -0.02 13.94 6.28
N LEU A 32 1.07 13.41 6.83
CA LEU A 32 1.80 12.30 6.23
C LEU A 32 0.98 11.01 6.17
N SER A 33 0.17 10.74 7.20
CA SER A 33 -0.75 9.60 7.24
C SER A 33 -1.84 9.68 6.18
N VAL A 34 -2.43 10.86 6.00
CA VAL A 34 -3.44 11.12 4.93
C VAL A 34 -2.79 11.01 3.56
N LEU A 35 -1.59 11.58 3.40
CA LEU A 35 -0.83 11.53 2.16
C LEU A 35 -0.46 10.09 1.77
N ALA A 36 0.03 9.30 2.73
CA ALA A 36 0.44 7.92 2.48
C ALA A 36 -0.72 7.03 1.98
N GLN A 37 -1.96 7.30 2.41
CA GLN A 37 -3.15 6.55 1.99
C GLN A 37 -3.73 6.99 0.64
N ASN A 38 -3.29 8.14 0.12
CA ASN A 38 -3.87 8.73 -1.07
C ASN A 38 -3.41 8.01 -2.35
N GLY A 39 -4.33 7.38 -3.07
CA GLY A 39 -4.04 6.57 -4.26
C GLY A 39 -3.39 7.31 -5.43
N ALA A 40 -3.46 8.65 -5.50
CA ALA A 40 -2.75 9.45 -6.49
C ALA A 40 -1.28 9.70 -6.12
N VAL A 41 -0.87 9.39 -4.88
CA VAL A 41 0.50 9.65 -4.44
C VAL A 41 1.48 8.68 -5.10
N PRO A 42 2.55 9.20 -5.73
CA PRO A 42 3.56 8.38 -6.38
C PRO A 42 4.32 7.46 -5.42
N ARG A 43 4.77 6.31 -5.94
CA ARG A 43 5.56 5.32 -5.19
C ARG A 43 6.81 5.91 -4.53
N ASP A 44 7.54 6.80 -5.21
CA ASP A 44 8.74 7.46 -4.68
C ASP A 44 8.41 8.35 -3.46
N VAL A 45 7.24 8.98 -3.46
CA VAL A 45 6.77 9.78 -2.33
C VAL A 45 6.35 8.89 -1.16
N ILE A 46 5.66 7.77 -1.42
CA ILE A 46 5.30 6.81 -0.37
C ILE A 46 6.58 6.25 0.29
N ARG A 47 7.60 5.92 -0.51
CA ARG A 47 8.91 5.51 -0.02
C ARG A 47 9.52 6.57 0.90
N LEU A 48 9.55 7.83 0.44
CA LEU A 48 10.11 8.94 1.22
C LEU A 48 9.41 9.08 2.59
N ILE A 49 8.08 9.00 2.62
CA ILE A 49 7.32 9.04 3.87
C ILE A 49 7.73 7.89 4.79
N HIS A 50 7.79 6.66 4.27
CA HIS A 50 8.17 5.49 5.05
C HIS A 50 9.61 5.58 5.59
N ASP A 51 10.57 6.02 4.79
CA ASP A 51 11.97 6.09 5.18
C ASP A 51 12.21 7.10 6.32
N HIS A 52 11.39 8.15 6.39
CA HIS A 52 11.40 9.12 7.49
C HIS A 52 10.49 8.74 8.66
N HIS A 53 9.40 8.02 8.39
CA HIS A 53 8.35 7.67 9.35
C HIS A 53 7.93 6.20 9.21
N PRO A 54 8.79 5.25 9.62
CA PRO A 54 8.52 3.82 9.49
C PRO A 54 7.28 3.37 10.29
N GLU A 55 6.87 4.13 11.31
CA GLU A 55 5.62 3.91 12.05
C GLU A 55 4.36 4.00 11.17
N LEU A 56 4.45 4.65 9.99
CA LEU A 56 3.36 4.76 9.03
C LEU A 56 3.32 3.61 8.01
N ALA A 57 4.13 2.56 8.16
CA ALA A 57 4.21 1.45 7.20
C ALA A 57 2.84 0.81 6.90
N ILE A 58 2.04 0.52 7.93
CA ILE A 58 0.69 -0.05 7.75
C ILE A 58 -0.21 0.91 6.96
N THR A 59 -0.17 2.19 7.32
CA THR A 59 -0.94 3.25 6.67
C THR A 59 -0.56 3.41 5.20
N ALA A 60 0.74 3.39 4.90
CA ALA A 60 1.27 3.44 3.54
C ALA A 60 0.85 2.22 2.71
N CYS A 61 0.83 1.02 3.29
CA CYS A 61 0.45 -0.22 2.60
C CYS A 61 -1.04 -0.33 2.24
N LEU A 62 -1.89 0.56 2.77
CA LEU A 62 -3.27 0.69 2.30
C LEU A 62 -3.33 1.21 0.85
N ASN A 63 -2.30 1.94 0.44
CA ASN A 63 -2.14 2.48 -0.90
C ASN A 63 -1.69 1.41 -1.90
N SER A 64 -2.38 1.31 -3.03
CA SER A 64 -2.03 0.36 -4.09
C SER A 64 -0.68 0.67 -4.74
N ASN A 65 -0.21 1.92 -4.71
CA ASN A 65 1.09 2.33 -5.25
C ASN A 65 2.27 2.06 -4.30
N ALA A 66 2.00 1.61 -3.06
CA ALA A 66 3.06 1.35 -2.10
C ALA A 66 4.11 0.35 -2.66
N PRO A 67 5.39 0.55 -2.36
CA PRO A 67 6.45 -0.36 -2.82
C PRO A 67 6.23 -1.82 -2.39
N ILE A 68 6.68 -2.76 -3.22
CA ILE A 68 6.51 -4.21 -3.02
C ILE A 68 7.14 -4.68 -1.69
N ASP A 69 8.37 -4.27 -1.42
CA ASP A 69 9.12 -4.60 -0.20
C ASP A 69 8.43 -4.04 1.05
N LEU A 70 7.85 -2.83 0.95
CA LEU A 70 7.07 -2.24 2.03
C LEU A 70 5.80 -3.07 2.28
N LYS A 71 5.04 -3.41 1.24
CA LYS A 71 3.88 -4.30 1.34
C LYS A 71 4.25 -5.66 1.92
N ALA A 72 5.39 -6.22 1.50
CA ALA A 72 5.87 -7.51 1.98
C ALA A 72 6.24 -7.51 3.47
N SER A 73 6.63 -6.36 4.02
CA SER A 73 7.05 -6.23 5.42
C SER A 73 5.89 -6.17 6.43
N VAL A 74 4.69 -5.75 6.01
CA VAL A 74 3.54 -5.58 6.92
C VAL A 74 2.61 -6.80 6.88
N PRO A 75 1.79 -7.03 7.92
CA PRO A 75 0.88 -8.18 7.98
C PRO A 75 -0.10 -8.22 6.81
N PHE A 76 -0.44 -9.43 6.35
CA PHE A 76 -1.39 -9.65 5.26
C PHE A 76 -2.71 -8.90 5.47
N ARG A 77 -3.30 -9.00 6.68
CA ARG A 77 -4.58 -8.35 7.02
C ARG A 77 -4.56 -6.83 7.01
N SER A 78 -3.37 -6.22 7.02
CA SER A 78 -3.20 -4.77 7.07
C SER A 78 -3.35 -4.11 5.71
N HIS A 79 -3.54 -4.89 4.64
CA HIS A 79 -3.70 -4.39 3.29
C HIS A 79 -5.17 -4.27 2.90
N SER A 80 -5.46 -3.31 2.03
CA SER A 80 -6.71 -3.31 1.27
C SER A 80 -6.67 -4.43 0.20
N HIS A 81 -7.83 -4.94 -0.18
CA HIS A 81 -7.92 -5.92 -1.27
C HIS A 81 -7.28 -5.40 -2.56
N LEU A 82 -7.53 -4.12 -2.89
CA LEU A 82 -6.96 -3.46 -4.06
C LEU A 82 -5.42 -3.39 -4.02
N ALA A 83 -4.83 -3.11 -2.84
CA ALA A 83 -3.38 -3.06 -2.70
C ALA A 83 -2.71 -4.41 -2.95
N LEU A 84 -3.36 -5.50 -2.53
CA LEU A 84 -2.90 -6.86 -2.76
C LEU A 84 -3.14 -7.33 -4.20
N THR A 85 -4.28 -7.03 -4.81
CA THR A 85 -4.52 -7.38 -6.23
C THR A 85 -3.51 -6.68 -7.13
N THR A 86 -3.27 -5.39 -6.90
CA THR A 86 -2.25 -4.62 -7.64
C THR A 86 -0.84 -5.21 -7.47
N LEU A 87 -0.51 -5.69 -6.27
CA LEU A 87 0.75 -6.36 -5.99
C LEU A 87 0.88 -7.66 -6.81
N LEU A 88 -0.16 -8.50 -6.83
CA LEU A 88 -0.13 -9.76 -7.59
C LEU A 88 -0.07 -9.52 -9.10
N ASP A 89 -0.75 -8.48 -9.59
CA ASP A 89 -0.68 -8.04 -10.99
C ASP A 89 0.73 -7.58 -11.35
N GLU A 90 1.36 -6.74 -10.51
CA GLU A 90 2.72 -6.26 -10.72
C GLU A 90 3.75 -7.40 -10.72
N LEU A 91 3.55 -8.41 -9.89
CA LEU A 91 4.36 -9.64 -9.83
C LEU A 91 4.02 -10.64 -10.96
N GLN A 92 3.04 -10.34 -11.81
CA GLN A 92 2.60 -11.17 -12.93
C GLN A 92 2.26 -12.62 -12.48
N CYS A 93 1.55 -12.74 -11.36
CA CYS A 93 1.20 -14.04 -10.80
C CYS A 93 0.24 -14.81 -11.71
N THR A 94 0.42 -16.14 -11.79
CA THR A 94 -0.54 -17.05 -12.43
C THR A 94 -1.81 -17.24 -11.59
N ASP A 95 -2.91 -17.68 -12.21
CA ASP A 95 -4.18 -17.97 -11.50
C ASP A 95 -3.99 -18.92 -10.30
N THR A 96 -3.09 -19.90 -10.42
CA THR A 96 -2.76 -20.84 -9.33
C THR A 96 -2.05 -20.13 -8.18
N GLN A 97 -1.09 -19.24 -8.48
CA GLN A 97 -0.41 -18.44 -7.47
C GLN A 97 -1.38 -17.47 -6.79
N TRP A 98 -2.29 -16.86 -7.56
CA TRP A 98 -3.36 -16.02 -7.04
C TRP A 98 -4.22 -16.76 -6.01
N ALA A 99 -4.78 -17.91 -6.38
CA ALA A 99 -5.62 -18.70 -5.49
C ALA A 99 -4.87 -19.07 -4.20
N ARG A 100 -3.64 -19.57 -4.34
CA ARG A 100 -2.82 -19.97 -3.20
C ARG A 100 -2.47 -18.81 -2.28
N PHE A 101 -2.14 -17.64 -2.83
CA PHE A 101 -1.85 -16.45 -2.03
C PHE A 101 -3.01 -16.06 -1.11
N TRP A 102 -4.24 -16.09 -1.62
CA TRP A 102 -5.43 -15.79 -0.81
C TRP A 102 -5.72 -16.88 0.22
N GLU A 103 -5.49 -18.15 -0.09
CA GLU A 103 -5.62 -19.26 0.87
C GLU A 103 -4.61 -19.14 2.02
N GLU A 104 -3.32 -18.97 1.71
CA GLU A 104 -2.25 -18.84 2.71
C GLU A 104 -2.45 -17.58 3.57
N GLY A 105 -2.86 -16.47 2.96
CA GLY A 105 -3.14 -15.22 3.68
C GLY A 105 -4.36 -15.32 4.61
N ALA A 106 -5.40 -16.05 4.21
CA ALA A 106 -6.57 -16.31 5.06
C ALA A 106 -6.23 -17.22 6.25
N LEU A 107 -5.30 -18.17 6.08
CA LEU A 107 -4.82 -19.04 7.14
C LEU A 107 -3.90 -18.31 8.14
N ALA A 108 -3.14 -17.33 7.66
CA ALA A 108 -2.13 -16.64 8.46
C ALA A 108 -2.21 -15.09 8.32
N PRO A 109 -3.33 -14.46 8.72
CA PRO A 109 -3.58 -13.04 8.47
C PRO A 109 -2.59 -12.08 9.16
N GLU A 110 -1.95 -12.53 10.25
CA GLU A 110 -0.93 -11.77 10.98
C GLU A 110 0.48 -11.93 10.40
N SER A 111 0.67 -12.87 9.45
CA SER A 111 1.99 -13.09 8.86
C SER A 111 2.35 -11.93 7.93
N PRO A 112 3.65 -11.55 7.85
CA PRO A 112 4.11 -10.61 6.84
C PRO A 112 3.69 -11.07 5.44
N THR A 113 3.21 -10.16 4.60
CA THR A 113 2.78 -10.50 3.24
C THR A 113 3.89 -11.17 2.44
N GLY A 114 5.16 -10.83 2.69
CA GLY A 114 6.32 -11.50 2.08
C GLY A 114 6.35 -13.00 2.37
N ALA A 115 6.03 -13.41 3.60
CA ALA A 115 5.94 -14.83 3.96
C ALA A 115 4.75 -15.53 3.28
N VAL A 116 3.64 -14.81 3.07
CA VAL A 116 2.48 -15.32 2.31
C VAL A 116 2.83 -15.49 0.83
N LEU A 117 3.56 -14.54 0.24
CA LEU A 117 4.09 -14.65 -1.13
C LEU A 117 5.01 -15.86 -1.27
N ASP A 118 5.93 -16.06 -0.33
CA ASP A 118 6.85 -17.20 -0.31
C ASP A 118 6.09 -18.53 -0.19
N ALA A 119 5.10 -18.61 0.71
CA ALA A 119 4.25 -19.79 0.88
C ALA A 119 3.45 -20.11 -0.40
N ALA A 120 3.00 -19.08 -1.11
CA ALA A 120 2.32 -19.21 -2.40
C ALA A 120 3.27 -19.55 -3.57
N GLY A 121 4.58 -19.59 -3.34
CA GLY A 121 5.59 -19.84 -4.39
C GLY A 121 5.72 -18.66 -5.37
N ILE A 122 5.45 -17.43 -4.91
CA ILE A 122 5.57 -16.20 -5.68
C ILE A 122 6.96 -15.62 -5.42
N ARG A 123 7.71 -15.35 -6.49
CA ARG A 123 9.00 -14.66 -6.37
C ARG A 123 8.77 -13.16 -6.32
N TRP A 124 9.31 -12.52 -5.29
CA TRP A 124 9.31 -11.07 -5.12
C TRP A 124 10.74 -10.63 -4.75
N GLN A 125 11.09 -9.40 -5.07
CA GLN A 125 12.39 -8.83 -4.69
C GLN A 125 12.15 -7.70 -3.69
N SER A 126 12.90 -7.72 -2.59
CA SER A 126 13.11 -6.55 -1.75
C SER A 126 14.04 -5.60 -2.52
N GLY A 127 13.46 -4.64 -3.23
CA GLY A 127 14.22 -3.58 -3.90
C GLY A 127 14.82 -2.60 -2.90
#